data_AF-A0A397E811-F1
#
_entry.id   AF-A0A397E811-F1
#
_cell.length_a   1.000
_cell.length_b   1.000
_cell.length_c   1.000
_cell.angle_alpha   90.00
_cell.angle_beta   90.00
_cell.angle_gamma   90.00
#
_symmetry.space_group_name_H-M   'P 1'
#
loop_
_entity.id
_entity.type
_entity.pdbx_description
1 polymer ?
#
loop_
_entity_poly.entity_id
_entity_poly.type
_entity_poly.pdbx_seq_one_letter_code
_entity_poly.pdbx_strand_id
1 'polypeptide(L)'
;MSTASAATPAAVAVAAPPAAPAATTTTPAPINTSSSILEKHPRLMDELPKHAKPAALANKVLAYGTAGFRDNADILGSTFHRMGMLAVLRSKKEHKITGLMVTASHNAAPDNGVKLVDPDGGMLSQSWEKYAQQLANAPTEKVVEALDSIVRAEKIDLDQPGNIFIAKDTRVSSEHLSELAREGALLVGGNVLDFGLQTTPQLHHYVRMWNFEQYNKGDWASETGYYNMLVDAFKQLTSGVDPKTAYANGGAHMYLKAKQIPIGLAKTGVKYCHHKAMEFDIGIYFEANGHGTVMVKDHVIDRLQKLETAVDDPKKKAAVSQILAAYQLINQAVGDALSDLLFVEVLLLQQNWTIQHWNAIYSDLPSRQTKVQIADRALVKTTDDETACLAPEALKDAVDALVAAAGPRARAFVRPSGTEDAVRVYAEAQTEAAANDLALRVAQAVHAHAAGVGDAPTAFVA
;
A
#
# COMPACT_ATOMS: atom_id res chain seq x y z
N MET A 1 29.08 -17.58 -53.01
CA MET A 1 28.93 -16.79 -51.75
C MET A 1 27.51 -16.95 -51.26
N SER A 2 27.25 -16.77 -49.97
CA SER A 2 25.98 -17.17 -49.33
C SER A 2 24.88 -16.12 -49.49
N THR A 3 23.65 -16.57 -49.79
CA THR A 3 22.41 -15.81 -49.61
C THR A 3 21.61 -16.47 -48.50
N ALA A 4 21.73 -15.95 -47.28
CA ALA A 4 21.01 -16.48 -46.12
C ALA A 4 19.50 -16.13 -46.20
N SER A 5 18.64 -17.14 -46.16
CA SER A 5 17.20 -16.95 -45.99
C SER A 5 16.90 -16.67 -44.52
N ALA A 6 16.20 -15.57 -44.22
CA ALA A 6 15.76 -15.25 -42.87
C ALA A 6 14.47 -16.04 -42.55
N ALA A 7 14.57 -17.03 -41.65
CA ALA A 7 13.41 -17.78 -41.20
C ALA A 7 12.57 -16.96 -40.20
N THR A 8 11.27 -16.81 -40.48
CA THR A 8 10.32 -16.22 -39.54
C THR A 8 10.15 -17.14 -38.32
N PRO A 9 10.26 -16.64 -37.07
CA PRO A 9 9.96 -17.45 -35.90
C PRO A 9 8.47 -17.78 -35.83
N ALA A 10 8.14 -19.02 -35.48
CA ALA A 10 6.76 -19.46 -35.31
C ALA A 10 6.13 -18.82 -34.07
N ALA A 11 4.87 -18.36 -34.19
CA ALA A 11 4.13 -17.80 -33.08
C ALA A 11 3.79 -18.89 -32.04
N VAL A 12 4.15 -18.66 -30.78
CA VAL A 12 3.71 -19.51 -29.65
C VAL A 12 2.24 -19.19 -29.38
N ALA A 13 1.38 -20.18 -29.53
CA ALA A 13 -0.05 -20.03 -29.25
C ALA A 13 -0.30 -19.93 -27.74
N VAL A 14 -0.61 -18.73 -27.26
CA VAL A 14 -1.12 -18.51 -25.90
C VAL A 14 -2.54 -19.07 -25.82
N ALA A 15 -2.80 -19.93 -24.84
CA ALA A 15 -4.14 -20.47 -24.62
C ALA A 15 -5.09 -19.38 -24.12
N ALA A 16 -6.30 -19.30 -24.69
CA ALA A 16 -7.32 -18.36 -24.23
C ALA A 16 -7.81 -18.73 -22.82
N PRO A 17 -8.10 -17.74 -21.94
CA PRO A 17 -8.64 -18.00 -20.62
C PRO A 17 -10.04 -18.62 -20.69
N PRO A 18 -10.45 -19.43 -19.69
CA PRO A 18 -11.79 -20.00 -19.63
C PRO A 18 -12.86 -18.90 -19.47
N ALA A 19 -14.00 -19.07 -20.12
CA ALA A 19 -15.10 -18.11 -20.07
C ALA A 19 -15.69 -17.99 -18.65
N ALA A 20 -16.07 -16.76 -18.27
CA ALA A 20 -16.68 -16.48 -16.97
C ALA A 20 -18.01 -17.24 -16.78
N PRO A 21 -18.32 -17.72 -15.55
CA PRO A 21 -19.57 -18.42 -15.28
C PRO A 21 -20.77 -17.48 -15.42
N ALA A 22 -21.79 -17.89 -16.17
CA ALA A 22 -23.00 -17.10 -16.38
C ALA A 22 -23.78 -16.91 -15.07
N ALA A 23 -24.16 -15.67 -14.77
CA ALA A 23 -24.92 -15.32 -13.58
C ALA A 23 -26.33 -15.94 -13.61
N THR A 24 -26.57 -16.95 -12.79
CA THR A 24 -27.89 -17.57 -12.62
C THR A 24 -28.66 -16.89 -11.50
N THR A 25 -29.85 -16.38 -11.83
CA THR A 25 -30.73 -15.64 -10.91
C THR A 25 -31.56 -16.58 -10.03
N THR A 26 -30.89 -17.30 -9.13
CA THR A 26 -31.55 -18.03 -8.04
C THR A 26 -31.73 -17.13 -6.81
N THR A 27 -32.88 -17.22 -6.14
CA THR A 27 -33.07 -16.61 -4.82
C THR A 27 -32.09 -17.24 -3.82
N PRO A 28 -31.34 -16.45 -3.02
CA PRO A 28 -30.33 -16.99 -2.12
C PRO A 28 -30.97 -17.90 -1.06
N ALA A 29 -30.35 -19.05 -0.83
CA ALA A 29 -30.69 -19.95 0.26
C ALA A 29 -30.47 -19.25 1.62
N PRO A 30 -31.20 -19.65 2.69
CA PRO A 30 -30.94 -19.12 4.02
C PRO A 30 -29.51 -19.45 4.46
N ILE A 31 -28.72 -18.41 4.75
CA ILE A 31 -27.28 -18.55 5.05
C ILE A 31 -27.09 -19.44 6.29
N ASN A 32 -26.45 -20.59 6.12
CA ASN A 32 -26.17 -21.52 7.21
C ASN A 32 -24.94 -21.08 8.03
N THR A 33 -25.12 -20.04 8.86
CA THR A 33 -24.07 -19.52 9.75
C THR A 33 -23.76 -20.40 10.97
N SER A 34 -24.32 -21.62 11.04
CA SER A 34 -24.20 -22.51 12.21
C SER A 34 -23.13 -23.59 12.10
N SER A 35 -22.74 -24.01 10.88
CA SER A 35 -21.70 -25.04 10.70
C SER A 35 -20.31 -24.48 10.96
N SER A 36 -19.48 -25.23 11.68
CA SER A 36 -18.06 -24.91 11.88
C SER A 36 -17.28 -25.03 10.57
N ILE A 37 -16.24 -24.20 10.42
CA ILE A 37 -15.28 -24.35 9.33
C ILE A 37 -14.59 -25.72 9.34
N LEU A 38 -14.51 -26.36 10.51
CA LEU A 38 -13.95 -27.70 10.66
C LEU A 38 -14.86 -28.80 10.10
N GLU A 39 -16.18 -28.63 10.19
CA GLU A 39 -17.14 -29.59 9.61
C GLU A 39 -17.12 -29.54 8.08
N LYS A 40 -16.87 -28.35 7.51
CA LYS A 40 -16.65 -28.17 6.06
C LYS A 40 -15.26 -28.64 5.60
N HIS A 41 -14.23 -28.46 6.44
CA HIS A 41 -12.82 -28.68 6.09
C HIS A 41 -12.09 -29.53 7.16
N PRO A 42 -12.44 -30.81 7.35
CA PRO A 42 -11.92 -31.65 8.45
C PRO A 42 -10.40 -31.82 8.44
N ARG A 43 -9.75 -31.74 7.26
CA ARG A 43 -8.27 -31.76 7.13
C ARG A 43 -7.56 -30.67 7.93
N LEU A 44 -8.25 -29.61 8.36
CA LEU A 44 -7.67 -28.60 9.26
C LEU A 44 -7.01 -29.22 10.50
N MET A 45 -7.52 -30.34 11.06
CA MET A 45 -6.90 -30.98 12.24
C MET A 45 -5.51 -31.55 11.94
N ASP A 46 -5.32 -32.13 10.76
CA ASP A 46 -4.10 -32.86 10.37
C ASP A 46 -3.03 -31.94 9.77
N GLU A 47 -3.45 -30.88 9.08
CA GLU A 47 -2.54 -29.95 8.40
C GLU A 47 -2.04 -28.83 9.35
N LEU A 48 -2.90 -28.25 10.19
CA LEU A 48 -2.50 -27.13 11.08
C LEU A 48 -1.27 -27.42 11.97
N PRO A 49 -1.07 -28.63 12.54
CA PRO A 49 0.14 -28.98 13.29
C PRO A 49 1.44 -28.90 12.48
N LYS A 50 1.39 -29.08 11.15
CA LYS A 50 2.57 -29.00 10.26
C LYS A 50 3.07 -27.56 10.10
N HIS A 51 2.16 -26.59 10.23
CA HIS A 51 2.41 -25.15 10.13
C HIS A 51 2.26 -24.47 11.51
N ALA A 52 2.74 -25.15 12.55
CA ALA A 52 2.68 -24.66 13.93
C ALA A 52 3.45 -23.33 14.12
N LYS A 53 3.01 -22.52 15.09
CA LYS A 53 3.66 -21.24 15.42
C LYS A 53 5.11 -21.50 15.91
N PRO A 54 6.16 -20.97 15.25
CA PRO A 54 7.55 -21.26 15.63
C PRO A 54 7.89 -20.70 17.01
N ALA A 55 8.77 -21.39 17.75
CA ALA A 55 9.12 -21.04 19.13
C ALA A 55 9.67 -19.61 19.30
N ALA A 56 10.31 -19.06 18.27
CA ALA A 56 10.76 -17.65 18.24
C ALA A 56 9.61 -16.63 18.38
N LEU A 57 8.36 -17.02 18.07
CA LEU A 57 7.15 -16.21 18.26
C LEU A 57 6.39 -16.55 19.57
N ALA A 58 6.96 -17.32 20.49
CA ALA A 58 6.31 -17.61 21.78
C ALA A 58 6.05 -16.34 22.59
N ASN A 59 7.04 -15.44 22.64
CA ASN A 59 6.99 -14.16 23.37
C ASN A 59 6.82 -12.93 22.45
N LYS A 60 6.63 -13.12 21.14
CA LYS A 60 6.47 -12.03 20.16
C LYS A 60 5.03 -11.98 19.65
N VAL A 61 4.41 -10.81 19.75
CA VAL A 61 3.11 -10.52 19.15
C VAL A 61 3.33 -9.89 17.78
N LEU A 62 2.85 -10.53 16.73
CA LEU A 62 2.85 -10.00 15.37
C LEU A 62 1.72 -8.97 15.21
N ALA A 63 2.05 -7.72 14.94
CA ALA A 63 1.09 -6.68 14.60
C ALA A 63 0.88 -6.62 13.08
N TYR A 64 -0.36 -6.49 12.62
CA TYR A 64 -0.67 -6.23 11.21
C TYR A 64 -0.54 -4.71 11.00
N GLY A 65 0.57 -4.29 10.43
CA GLY A 65 0.89 -2.88 10.23
C GLY A 65 0.22 -2.28 9.00
N THR A 66 0.52 -1.01 8.72
CA THR A 66 0.02 -0.25 7.55
C THR A 66 0.34 -0.88 6.19
N ALA A 67 1.23 -1.89 6.16
CA ALA A 67 1.60 -2.65 4.97
C ALA A 67 1.60 -4.18 5.24
N GLY A 68 0.72 -4.65 6.12
CA GLY A 68 0.57 -6.07 6.49
C GLY A 68 1.53 -6.52 7.59
N PHE A 69 1.76 -7.84 7.68
CA PHE A 69 2.82 -8.40 8.51
C PHE A 69 4.16 -8.28 7.80
N ARG A 70 5.21 -7.89 8.52
CA ARG A 70 6.61 -7.91 8.07
C ARG A 70 7.52 -8.28 9.22
N ASP A 71 8.45 -9.20 8.97
CA ASP A 71 9.42 -9.70 9.94
C ASP A 71 10.53 -10.47 9.21
N ASN A 72 11.48 -11.05 9.93
CA ASN A 72 12.38 -12.05 9.37
C ASN A 72 11.58 -13.21 8.75
N ALA A 73 11.98 -13.70 7.56
CA ALA A 73 11.23 -14.71 6.82
C ALA A 73 11.05 -16.04 7.57
N ASP A 74 12.04 -16.46 8.34
CA ASP A 74 12.11 -17.80 8.96
C ASP A 74 11.02 -18.02 10.02
N ILE A 75 10.46 -16.94 10.58
CA ILE A 75 9.42 -17.01 11.61
C ILE A 75 7.99 -16.82 11.05
N LEU A 76 7.84 -16.48 9.77
CA LEU A 76 6.55 -16.11 9.18
C LEU A 76 5.75 -17.25 8.55
N GLY A 77 6.29 -18.46 8.40
CA GLY A 77 5.61 -19.56 7.68
C GLY A 77 4.19 -19.86 8.18
N SER A 78 4.00 -19.96 9.49
CA SER A 78 2.67 -20.14 10.11
C SER A 78 1.71 -18.96 9.86
N THR A 79 2.24 -17.75 9.68
CA THR A 79 1.47 -16.53 9.39
C THR A 79 0.97 -16.55 7.95
N PHE A 80 1.81 -16.91 6.97
CA PHE A 80 1.41 -16.99 5.55
C PHE A 80 0.29 -18.00 5.33
N HIS A 81 0.43 -19.21 5.87
CA HIS A 81 -0.61 -20.25 5.80
C HIS A 81 -1.97 -19.74 6.34
N ARG A 82 -1.95 -19.02 7.46
CA ARG A 82 -3.19 -18.46 8.06
C ARG A 82 -3.72 -17.22 7.33
N MET A 83 -2.87 -16.46 6.63
CA MET A 83 -3.31 -15.35 5.79
C MET A 83 -3.94 -15.83 4.48
N GLY A 84 -3.50 -16.97 3.94
CA GLY A 84 -4.22 -17.67 2.87
C GLY A 84 -5.65 -18.00 3.27
N MET A 85 -5.84 -18.58 4.46
CA MET A 85 -7.17 -18.85 5.03
C MET A 85 -8.02 -17.58 5.17
N LEU A 86 -7.43 -16.50 5.71
CA LEU A 86 -8.15 -15.24 5.91
C LEU A 86 -8.55 -14.57 4.59
N ALA A 87 -7.70 -14.64 3.56
CA ALA A 87 -8.01 -14.12 2.23
C ALA A 87 -9.22 -14.83 1.60
N VAL A 88 -9.35 -16.15 1.80
CA VAL A 88 -10.51 -16.93 1.35
C VAL A 88 -11.78 -16.53 2.12
N LEU A 89 -11.69 -16.33 3.44
CA LEU A 89 -12.81 -15.83 4.24
C LEU A 89 -13.23 -14.40 3.83
N ARG A 90 -12.26 -13.51 3.53
CA ARG A 90 -12.52 -12.16 3.01
C ARG A 90 -13.23 -12.23 1.65
N SER A 91 -12.79 -13.12 0.77
CA SER A 91 -13.41 -13.32 -0.54
C SER A 91 -14.85 -13.86 -0.44
N LYS A 92 -15.09 -14.90 0.37
CA LYS A 92 -16.43 -15.44 0.65
C LYS A 92 -17.37 -14.37 1.25
N LYS A 93 -16.82 -13.45 2.07
CA LYS A 93 -17.57 -12.35 2.68
C LYS A 93 -17.99 -11.26 1.68
N GLU A 94 -17.08 -10.84 0.81
CA GLU A 94 -17.32 -9.75 -0.15
C GLU A 94 -17.91 -10.26 -1.48
N HIS A 95 -18.06 -11.58 -1.64
CA HIS A 95 -18.47 -12.27 -2.87
C HIS A 95 -17.59 -11.88 -4.09
N LYS A 96 -16.31 -11.58 -3.83
CA LYS A 96 -15.35 -10.98 -4.76
C LYS A 96 -13.94 -11.50 -4.53
N ILE A 97 -13.06 -11.35 -5.51
CA ILE A 97 -11.65 -11.77 -5.42
C ILE A 97 -10.91 -10.93 -4.37
N THR A 98 -10.11 -11.57 -3.53
CA THR A 98 -9.20 -10.92 -2.57
C THR A 98 -7.74 -11.20 -2.98
N GLY A 99 -6.87 -10.20 -2.95
CA GLY A 99 -5.44 -10.40 -3.25
C GLY A 99 -4.59 -10.69 -2.02
N LEU A 100 -3.45 -11.37 -2.22
CA LEU A 100 -2.42 -11.61 -1.21
C LEU A 100 -1.05 -11.38 -1.86
N MET A 101 -0.34 -10.34 -1.40
CA MET A 101 1.01 -10.03 -1.89
C MET A 101 2.08 -10.55 -0.93
N VAL A 102 3.05 -11.29 -1.46
CA VAL A 102 4.26 -11.73 -0.76
C VAL A 102 5.38 -10.73 -1.03
N THR A 103 5.64 -9.82 -0.08
CA THR A 103 6.76 -8.86 -0.15
C THR A 103 6.98 -8.15 1.19
N ALA A 104 8.25 -7.82 1.50
CA ALA A 104 8.58 -6.79 2.48
C ALA A 104 9.09 -5.47 1.87
N SER A 105 8.98 -5.26 0.55
CA SER A 105 9.31 -4.00 -0.12
C SER A 105 10.75 -3.53 0.20
N HIS A 106 10.94 -2.36 0.81
CA HIS A 106 12.25 -1.77 1.15
C HIS A 106 13.00 -2.43 2.33
N ASN A 107 12.40 -3.40 3.00
CA ASN A 107 13.04 -4.13 4.11
C ASN A 107 14.29 -4.92 3.66
N ALA A 108 15.17 -5.28 4.60
CA ALA A 108 16.38 -6.05 4.31
C ALA A 108 16.07 -7.41 3.66
N ALA A 109 17.00 -7.96 2.86
CA ALA A 109 16.76 -9.19 2.08
C ALA A 109 16.30 -10.44 2.89
N PRO A 110 16.72 -10.67 4.15
CA PRO A 110 16.22 -11.77 4.98
C PRO A 110 14.78 -11.61 5.48
N ASP A 111 14.22 -10.39 5.44
CA ASP A 111 12.84 -10.13 5.81
C ASP A 111 11.88 -10.64 4.74
N ASN A 112 10.64 -10.96 5.11
CA ASN A 112 9.54 -11.02 4.16
C ASN A 112 8.23 -10.52 4.82
N GLY A 113 7.13 -10.52 4.07
CA GLY A 113 5.88 -9.97 4.54
C GLY A 113 4.67 -10.33 3.69
N VAL A 114 3.50 -10.25 4.31
CA VAL A 114 2.21 -10.56 3.68
C VAL A 114 1.21 -9.45 3.98
N LYS A 115 0.58 -8.94 2.91
CA LYS A 115 -0.56 -8.03 2.98
C LYS A 115 -1.71 -8.58 2.14
N LEU A 116 -2.93 -8.36 2.63
CA LEU A 116 -4.15 -8.62 1.86
C LEU A 116 -4.61 -7.35 1.13
N VAL A 117 -5.17 -7.57 -0.05
CA VAL A 117 -5.69 -6.55 -0.99
C VAL A 117 -7.21 -6.73 -1.07
N ASP A 118 -7.96 -5.69 -0.75
CA ASP A 118 -9.42 -5.73 -0.79
C ASP A 118 -9.95 -5.61 -2.24
N PRO A 119 -11.23 -5.97 -2.50
CA PRO A 119 -11.73 -6.17 -3.86
C PRO A 119 -11.62 -4.98 -4.84
N ASP A 120 -11.53 -3.76 -4.33
CA ASP A 120 -11.34 -2.51 -5.07
C ASP A 120 -9.87 -2.26 -5.50
N GLY A 121 -8.97 -3.18 -5.15
CA GLY A 121 -7.52 -3.01 -5.27
C GLY A 121 -6.93 -2.19 -4.11
N GLY A 122 -7.71 -1.88 -3.08
CA GLY A 122 -7.28 -1.16 -1.89
C GLY A 122 -6.49 -2.04 -0.90
N MET A 123 -6.06 -1.43 0.20
CA MET A 123 -5.51 -2.17 1.35
C MET A 123 -6.65 -2.78 2.17
N LEU A 124 -6.44 -3.97 2.76
CA LEU A 124 -7.38 -4.63 3.67
C LEU A 124 -8.07 -3.66 4.64
N SER A 125 -9.41 -3.70 4.68
CA SER A 125 -10.24 -2.90 5.57
C SER A 125 -9.80 -2.98 7.05
N GLN A 126 -9.81 -1.82 7.73
CA GLN A 126 -9.29 -1.69 9.10
C GLN A 126 -10.03 -2.61 10.10
N SER A 127 -11.31 -2.87 9.86
CA SER A 127 -12.13 -3.75 10.69
C SER A 127 -11.69 -5.23 10.62
N TRP A 128 -10.88 -5.61 9.62
CA TRP A 128 -10.36 -6.95 9.40
C TRP A 128 -8.88 -7.13 9.83
N GLU A 129 -8.12 -6.05 10.03
CA GLU A 129 -6.74 -6.12 10.55
C GLU A 129 -6.67 -6.77 11.95
N LYS A 130 -7.75 -6.69 12.73
CA LYS A 130 -7.91 -7.40 14.01
C LYS A 130 -7.97 -8.93 13.83
N TYR A 131 -8.63 -9.41 12.76
CA TYR A 131 -8.75 -10.84 12.46
C TYR A 131 -7.43 -11.42 11.93
N ALA A 132 -6.70 -10.62 11.15
CA ALA A 132 -5.34 -10.95 10.74
C ALA A 132 -4.42 -11.17 11.96
N GLN A 133 -4.44 -10.24 12.92
CA GLN A 133 -3.68 -10.34 14.17
C GLN A 133 -4.14 -11.50 15.05
N GLN A 134 -5.44 -11.75 15.15
CA GLN A 134 -6.00 -12.89 15.89
C GLN A 134 -5.47 -14.22 15.34
N LEU A 135 -5.56 -14.44 14.02
CA LEU A 135 -5.10 -15.67 13.38
C LEU A 135 -3.58 -15.84 13.43
N ALA A 136 -2.80 -14.79 13.13
CA ALA A 136 -1.34 -14.87 13.12
C ALA A 136 -0.75 -15.18 14.50
N ASN A 137 -1.36 -14.67 15.58
CA ASN A 137 -0.84 -14.85 16.94
C ASN A 137 -1.37 -16.11 17.65
N ALA A 138 -2.49 -16.66 17.21
CA ALA A 138 -3.15 -17.80 17.84
C ALA A 138 -2.20 -18.99 18.09
N PRO A 139 -2.31 -19.69 19.24
CA PRO A 139 -1.83 -21.06 19.36
C PRO A 139 -2.45 -21.95 18.27
N THR A 140 -1.71 -22.99 17.84
CA THR A 140 -2.11 -23.83 16.70
C THR A 140 -3.46 -24.50 16.93
N GLU A 141 -3.68 -24.99 18.15
CA GLU A 141 -4.91 -25.60 18.67
C GLU A 141 -6.08 -24.61 18.80
N LYS A 142 -5.84 -23.30 18.62
CA LYS A 142 -6.85 -22.23 18.64
C LYS A 142 -7.13 -21.62 17.25
N VAL A 143 -6.45 -22.05 16.19
CA VAL A 143 -6.67 -21.50 14.83
C VAL A 143 -8.08 -21.80 14.33
N VAL A 144 -8.62 -23.01 14.57
CA VAL A 144 -10.01 -23.35 14.18
C VAL A 144 -11.02 -22.46 14.91
N GLU A 145 -10.88 -22.30 16.23
CA GLU A 145 -11.75 -21.43 17.05
C GLU A 145 -11.72 -19.97 16.58
N ALA A 146 -10.54 -19.48 16.19
CA ALA A 146 -10.37 -18.15 15.62
C ALA A 146 -11.06 -18.00 14.26
N LEU A 147 -10.85 -18.93 13.31
CA LEU A 147 -11.55 -18.95 12.01
C LEU A 147 -13.07 -18.97 12.19
N ASP A 148 -13.58 -19.84 13.06
CA ASP A 148 -14.99 -19.95 13.41
C ASP A 148 -15.56 -18.65 14.02
N SER A 149 -14.76 -17.94 14.84
CA SER A 149 -15.17 -16.64 15.38
C SER A 149 -15.32 -15.56 14.31
N ILE A 150 -14.48 -15.60 13.27
CA ILE A 150 -14.53 -14.68 12.12
C ILE A 150 -15.76 -14.99 11.26
N VAL A 151 -15.98 -16.27 10.95
CA VAL A 151 -17.16 -16.76 10.21
C VAL A 151 -18.46 -16.29 10.88
N ARG A 152 -18.59 -16.44 12.20
CA ARG A 152 -19.76 -15.98 12.95
C ARG A 152 -19.88 -14.47 13.04
N ALA A 153 -18.79 -13.74 13.30
CA ALA A 153 -18.81 -12.29 13.46
C ALA A 153 -19.19 -11.56 12.16
N GLU A 154 -18.60 -11.97 11.04
CA GLU A 154 -18.81 -11.35 9.73
C GLU A 154 -19.98 -11.98 8.97
N LYS A 155 -20.59 -13.05 9.51
CA LYS A 155 -21.71 -13.82 8.93
C LYS A 155 -21.36 -14.40 7.56
N ILE A 156 -20.22 -15.07 7.48
CA ILE A 156 -19.66 -15.62 6.25
C ILE A 156 -20.41 -16.91 5.90
N ASP A 157 -20.90 -16.98 4.67
CA ASP A 157 -21.41 -18.22 4.08
C ASP A 157 -20.22 -19.06 3.59
N LEU A 158 -20.01 -20.22 4.21
CA LEU A 158 -18.89 -21.11 3.88
C LEU A 158 -19.06 -21.83 2.54
N ASP A 159 -20.30 -21.97 2.04
CA ASP A 159 -20.59 -22.64 0.76
C ASP A 159 -20.39 -21.71 -0.47
N GLN A 160 -20.17 -20.41 -0.26
CA GLN A 160 -19.79 -19.48 -1.34
C GLN A 160 -18.40 -19.79 -1.90
N PRO A 161 -18.13 -19.53 -3.19
CA PRO A 161 -16.77 -19.55 -3.72
C PRO A 161 -15.93 -18.46 -3.05
N GLY A 162 -14.76 -18.82 -2.52
CA GLY A 162 -13.73 -17.88 -2.13
C GLY A 162 -12.60 -17.91 -3.16
N ASN A 163 -12.41 -16.83 -3.90
CA ASN A 163 -11.43 -16.72 -4.97
C ASN A 163 -10.32 -15.76 -4.53
N ILE A 164 -9.05 -16.19 -4.58
CA ILE A 164 -7.92 -15.33 -4.23
C ILE A 164 -6.85 -15.28 -5.32
N PHE A 165 -6.22 -14.11 -5.44
CA PHE A 165 -5.06 -13.90 -6.29
C PHE A 165 -3.81 -13.79 -5.43
N ILE A 166 -2.78 -14.57 -5.74
CA ILE A 166 -1.46 -14.49 -5.10
C ILE A 166 -0.45 -13.92 -6.09
N ALA A 167 0.47 -13.09 -5.61
CA ALA A 167 1.69 -12.75 -6.34
C ALA A 167 2.83 -12.44 -5.37
N LYS A 168 4.07 -12.49 -5.86
CA LYS A 168 5.28 -12.43 -5.02
C LYS A 168 6.41 -11.58 -5.62
N ASP A 169 7.29 -11.08 -4.75
CA ASP A 169 8.53 -10.40 -5.15
C ASP A 169 9.71 -11.37 -5.34
N THR A 170 10.91 -10.83 -5.62
CA THR A 170 12.14 -11.59 -5.91
C THR A 170 12.89 -12.14 -4.68
N ARG A 171 12.36 -12.04 -3.45
CA ARG A 171 13.07 -12.53 -2.25
C ARG A 171 13.20 -14.06 -2.27
N VAL A 172 14.32 -14.58 -1.79
CA VAL A 172 14.61 -16.03 -1.79
C VAL A 172 13.54 -16.84 -1.05
N SER A 173 12.94 -16.27 0.01
CA SER A 173 11.86 -16.90 0.78
C SER A 173 10.47 -16.76 0.15
N SER A 174 10.29 -15.89 -0.85
CA SER A 174 8.97 -15.56 -1.41
C SER A 174 8.30 -16.74 -2.10
N GLU A 175 9.06 -17.66 -2.71
CA GLU A 175 8.50 -18.87 -3.33
C GLU A 175 7.84 -19.79 -2.29
N HIS A 176 8.59 -20.14 -1.23
CA HIS A 176 8.10 -21.00 -0.15
C HIS A 176 6.93 -20.35 0.61
N LEU A 177 7.03 -19.06 0.93
CA LEU A 177 5.98 -18.34 1.68
C LEU A 177 4.70 -18.15 0.84
N SER A 178 4.83 -17.99 -0.49
CA SER A 178 3.69 -18.00 -1.43
C SER A 178 2.99 -19.35 -1.45
N GLU A 179 3.75 -20.45 -1.49
CA GLU A 179 3.18 -21.80 -1.45
C GLU A 179 2.45 -22.08 -0.13
N LEU A 180 3.03 -21.70 1.02
CA LEU A 180 2.35 -21.84 2.32
C LEU A 180 1.00 -21.08 2.35
N ALA A 181 0.94 -19.88 1.77
CA ALA A 181 -0.32 -19.14 1.65
C ALA A 181 -1.31 -19.83 0.69
N ARG A 182 -0.83 -20.43 -0.40
CA ARG A 182 -1.65 -21.23 -1.34
C ARG A 182 -2.22 -22.48 -0.67
N GLU A 183 -1.40 -23.24 0.06
CA GLU A 183 -1.81 -24.41 0.84
C GLU A 183 -2.92 -24.05 1.83
N GLY A 184 -2.72 -23.00 2.62
CA GLY A 184 -3.70 -22.55 3.63
C GLY A 184 -5.02 -22.06 3.02
N ALA A 185 -4.98 -21.42 1.85
CA ALA A 185 -6.18 -21.02 1.12
C ALA A 185 -6.95 -22.24 0.57
N LEU A 186 -6.26 -23.18 -0.08
CA LEU A 186 -6.86 -24.42 -0.60
C LEU A 186 -7.48 -25.26 0.52
N LEU A 187 -6.86 -25.29 1.70
CA LEU A 187 -7.31 -26.05 2.87
C LEU A 187 -8.68 -25.59 3.40
N VAL A 188 -9.07 -24.32 3.20
CA VAL A 188 -10.42 -23.79 3.53
C VAL A 188 -11.31 -23.59 2.29
N GLY A 189 -11.06 -24.38 1.24
CA GLY A 189 -11.90 -24.39 0.03
C GLY A 189 -11.82 -23.10 -0.80
N GLY A 190 -10.66 -22.47 -0.83
CA GLY A 190 -10.37 -21.35 -1.73
C GLY A 190 -9.92 -21.80 -3.12
N ASN A 191 -10.39 -21.10 -4.15
CA ASN A 191 -9.80 -21.14 -5.49
C ASN A 191 -8.64 -20.15 -5.54
N VAL A 192 -7.48 -20.57 -6.02
CA VAL A 192 -6.27 -19.72 -6.07
C VAL A 192 -5.75 -19.58 -7.49
N LEU A 193 -5.47 -18.33 -7.90
CA LEU A 193 -4.67 -18.01 -9.08
C LEU A 193 -3.36 -17.34 -8.62
N ASP A 194 -2.22 -18.00 -8.83
CA ASP A 194 -0.89 -17.43 -8.57
C ASP A 194 -0.37 -16.77 -9.87
N PHE A 195 -0.14 -15.45 -9.83
CA PHE A 195 0.45 -14.67 -10.93
C PHE A 195 1.99 -14.71 -10.91
N GLY A 196 2.58 -15.41 -9.94
CA GLY A 196 4.02 -15.57 -9.80
C GLY A 196 4.71 -14.25 -9.43
N LEU A 197 5.85 -14.00 -10.08
CA LEU A 197 6.63 -12.78 -9.88
C LEU A 197 5.87 -11.58 -10.47
N GLN A 198 5.45 -10.65 -9.64
CA GLN A 198 4.78 -9.40 -10.04
C GLN A 198 5.22 -8.24 -9.14
N THR A 199 5.04 -7.01 -9.61
CA THR A 199 5.11 -5.83 -8.74
C THR A 199 3.87 -5.73 -7.84
N THR A 200 3.97 -5.00 -6.72
CA THR A 200 2.79 -4.70 -5.88
C THR A 200 1.63 -4.05 -6.65
N PRO A 201 1.85 -3.02 -7.51
CA PRO A 201 0.76 -2.37 -8.20
C PRO A 201 0.03 -3.28 -9.19
N GLN A 202 0.74 -4.20 -9.86
CA GLN A 202 0.15 -5.19 -10.75
C GLN A 202 -0.89 -6.07 -10.05
N LEU A 203 -0.58 -6.66 -8.89
CA LEU A 203 -1.57 -7.47 -8.15
C LEU A 203 -2.79 -6.64 -7.71
N HIS A 204 -2.57 -5.42 -7.22
CA HIS A 204 -3.66 -4.51 -6.82
C HIS A 204 -4.57 -4.16 -8.02
N HIS A 205 -3.97 -3.91 -9.19
CA HIS A 205 -4.66 -3.67 -10.45
C HIS A 205 -5.45 -4.90 -10.92
N TYR A 206 -4.87 -6.10 -10.92
CA TYR A 206 -5.59 -7.33 -11.31
C TYR A 206 -6.81 -7.59 -10.43
N VAL A 207 -6.68 -7.43 -9.10
CA VAL A 207 -7.80 -7.58 -8.15
C VAL A 207 -8.93 -6.59 -8.47
N ARG A 208 -8.61 -5.31 -8.71
CA ARG A 208 -9.62 -4.31 -9.09
C ARG A 208 -10.30 -4.64 -10.41
N MET A 209 -9.52 -4.94 -11.46
CA MET A 209 -10.06 -5.12 -12.82
C MET A 209 -10.92 -6.38 -12.96
N TRP A 210 -10.58 -7.48 -12.27
CA TRP A 210 -11.43 -8.68 -12.24
C TRP A 210 -12.72 -8.50 -11.44
N ASN A 211 -12.73 -7.63 -10.42
CA ASN A 211 -13.89 -7.42 -9.54
C ASN A 211 -14.89 -6.35 -10.02
N PHE A 212 -14.53 -5.58 -11.04
CA PHE A 212 -15.28 -4.39 -11.49
C PHE A 212 -15.10 -4.20 -13.01
N GLU A 213 -15.89 -4.93 -13.81
CA GLU A 213 -15.86 -4.92 -15.29
C GLU A 213 -15.86 -3.51 -15.91
N GLN A 214 -16.55 -2.55 -15.27
CA GLN A 214 -16.59 -1.13 -15.65
C GLN A 214 -15.21 -0.45 -15.80
N TYR A 215 -14.17 -0.97 -15.14
CA TYR A 215 -12.79 -0.49 -15.24
C TYR A 215 -11.95 -1.33 -16.24
N ASN A 216 -12.34 -2.57 -16.54
CA ASN A 216 -11.61 -3.50 -17.41
C ASN A 216 -11.83 -3.24 -18.92
N LYS A 217 -11.45 -2.05 -19.39
CA LYS A 217 -11.73 -1.58 -20.76
C LYS A 217 -10.80 -2.17 -21.82
N GLY A 218 -10.97 -3.46 -22.11
CA GLY A 218 -10.23 -4.17 -23.16
C GLY A 218 -9.19 -5.15 -22.61
N ASP A 219 -9.59 -5.98 -21.66
CA ASP A 219 -8.79 -7.04 -21.03
C ASP A 219 -7.49 -6.56 -20.36
N TRP A 220 -7.59 -5.39 -19.70
CA TRP A 220 -6.57 -4.81 -18.82
C TRP A 220 -6.31 -5.65 -17.57
N ALA A 221 -7.14 -6.67 -17.31
CA ALA A 221 -7.09 -7.58 -16.17
C ALA A 221 -5.96 -8.65 -16.23
N SER A 222 -4.87 -8.33 -16.94
CA SER A 222 -3.72 -9.20 -17.23
C SER A 222 -2.42 -8.39 -17.24
N GLU A 223 -1.25 -9.03 -17.17
CA GLU A 223 0.04 -8.32 -17.22
C GLU A 223 0.23 -7.53 -18.52
N THR A 224 -0.03 -8.15 -19.66
CA THR A 224 -0.01 -7.47 -20.97
C THR A 224 -1.05 -6.35 -21.02
N GLY A 225 -2.24 -6.57 -20.47
CA GLY A 225 -3.31 -5.57 -20.41
C GLY A 225 -2.93 -4.35 -19.56
N TYR A 226 -2.27 -4.55 -18.42
CA TYR A 226 -1.71 -3.50 -17.57
C TYR A 226 -0.66 -2.67 -18.31
N TYR A 227 0.32 -3.31 -18.97
CA TYR A 227 1.32 -2.56 -19.76
C TYR A 227 0.68 -1.82 -20.94
N ASN A 228 -0.31 -2.41 -21.62
CA ASN A 228 -1.04 -1.75 -22.70
C ASN A 228 -1.80 -0.52 -22.20
N MET A 229 -2.50 -0.61 -21.07
CA MET A 229 -3.19 0.53 -20.43
C MET A 229 -2.22 1.67 -20.15
N LEU A 230 -1.08 1.38 -19.51
CA LEU A 230 -0.05 2.39 -19.22
C LEU A 230 0.51 3.02 -20.50
N VAL A 231 0.82 2.20 -21.52
CA VAL A 231 1.39 2.66 -22.78
C VAL A 231 0.41 3.50 -23.60
N ASP A 232 -0.86 3.10 -23.69
CA ASP A 232 -1.87 3.83 -24.46
C ASP A 232 -2.36 5.10 -23.74
N ALA A 233 -2.42 5.08 -22.41
CA ALA A 233 -2.68 6.29 -21.64
C ALA A 233 -1.50 7.26 -21.76
N PHE A 234 -0.23 6.80 -21.68
CA PHE A 234 0.97 7.62 -21.91
C PHE A 234 0.98 8.28 -23.32
N LYS A 235 0.63 7.53 -24.38
CA LYS A 235 0.49 8.08 -25.74
C LYS A 235 -0.52 9.22 -25.83
N GLN A 236 -1.71 9.03 -25.22
CA GLN A 236 -2.75 10.08 -25.15
C GLN A 236 -2.25 11.28 -24.32
N LEU A 237 -1.53 10.99 -23.24
CA LEU A 237 -1.17 11.95 -22.20
C LEU A 237 -0.03 12.90 -22.53
N THR A 238 0.79 12.68 -23.56
CA THR A 238 1.93 13.58 -23.87
C THR A 238 1.49 14.96 -24.42
N SER A 239 0.41 15.53 -23.85
CA SER A 239 -0.24 16.77 -24.24
C SER A 239 -0.88 17.67 -23.11
N GLY A 240 -1.08 17.27 -21.83
CA GLY A 240 -1.52 18.18 -20.72
C GLY A 240 -1.52 17.72 -19.22
N VAL A 241 -1.46 18.69 -18.27
CA VAL A 241 -0.93 18.68 -16.84
C VAL A 241 -2.04 18.62 -15.72
N ASP A 242 -1.94 18.51 -14.37
CA ASP A 242 -0.97 18.52 -13.19
C ASP A 242 -1.73 17.88 -11.93
N PRO A 243 -1.49 18.00 -10.58
CA PRO A 243 -0.35 18.32 -9.65
C PRO A 243 -0.16 17.27 -8.47
N LYS A 244 0.44 17.60 -7.28
CA LYS A 244 0.74 16.67 -6.11
C LYS A 244 0.60 17.27 -4.66
N THR A 245 1.09 16.59 -3.58
CA THR A 245 0.82 16.91 -2.13
C THR A 245 1.96 16.84 -1.06
N ALA A 246 1.87 16.03 0.02
CA ALA A 246 1.93 16.59 1.39
C ALA A 246 2.84 15.96 2.48
N TYR A 247 3.56 14.85 2.30
CA TYR A 247 4.59 14.42 3.28
C TYR A 247 5.88 15.27 3.15
N ALA A 248 5.68 16.57 3.02
CA ALA A 248 6.52 17.42 2.19
C ALA A 248 7.44 18.28 3.05
N ASN A 249 8.55 18.68 2.43
CA ASN A 249 9.40 19.75 2.92
C ASN A 249 8.58 21.06 3.04
N GLY A 250 8.93 21.91 4.00
CA GLY A 250 8.31 23.22 4.19
C GLY A 250 8.36 24.09 2.93
N GLY A 251 9.38 23.95 2.09
CA GLY A 251 9.48 24.59 0.76
C GLY A 251 8.30 24.23 -0.17
N ALA A 252 8.01 22.94 -0.31
CA ALA A 252 6.88 22.44 -1.10
C ALA A 252 5.51 22.83 -0.49
N HIS A 253 5.37 22.80 0.84
CA HIS A 253 4.15 23.27 1.52
C HIS A 253 3.92 24.77 1.26
N MET A 254 4.96 25.61 1.38
CA MET A 254 4.89 27.03 1.06
C MET A 254 4.51 27.26 -0.41
N TYR A 255 5.06 26.47 -1.34
CA TYR A 255 4.73 26.54 -2.76
C TYR A 255 3.24 26.25 -3.02
N LEU A 256 2.73 25.11 -2.55
CA LEU A 256 1.33 24.73 -2.72
C LEU A 256 0.37 25.76 -2.09
N LYS A 257 0.71 26.26 -0.90
CA LYS A 257 -0.05 27.32 -0.22
C LYS A 257 -0.04 28.65 -0.99
N ALA A 258 1.08 29.03 -1.59
CA ALA A 258 1.18 30.21 -2.46
C ALA A 258 0.41 30.05 -3.77
N LYS A 259 0.22 28.82 -4.26
CA LYS A 259 -0.68 28.46 -5.36
C LYS A 259 -2.16 28.36 -4.96
N GLN A 260 -2.50 28.61 -3.69
CA GLN A 260 -3.85 28.48 -3.11
C GLN A 260 -4.43 27.05 -3.21
N ILE A 261 -3.58 26.03 -3.37
CA ILE A 261 -3.99 24.63 -3.42
C ILE A 261 -4.28 24.14 -1.98
N PRO A 262 -5.44 23.53 -1.68
CA PRO A 262 -5.73 22.94 -0.38
C PRO A 262 -4.75 21.82 -0.03
N ILE A 263 -4.28 21.77 1.21
CA ILE A 263 -3.32 20.76 1.70
C ILE A 263 -3.98 19.97 2.82
N GLY A 264 -4.21 18.67 2.59
CA GLY A 264 -4.60 17.73 3.64
C GLY A 264 -3.38 17.14 4.36
N LEU A 265 -3.42 17.09 5.69
CA LEU A 265 -2.46 16.34 6.49
C LEU A 265 -3.05 14.97 6.88
N ALA A 266 -2.18 13.95 6.96
CA ALA A 266 -2.56 12.57 7.27
C ALA A 266 -1.40 11.81 7.90
N LYS A 267 -1.73 10.79 8.67
CA LYS A 267 -0.80 9.82 9.28
C LYS A 267 0.07 9.12 8.22
N THR A 268 1.26 8.67 8.62
CA THR A 268 2.16 7.93 7.72
C THR A 268 1.58 6.58 7.29
N GLY A 269 1.79 6.24 6.02
CA GLY A 269 1.33 5.03 5.36
C GLY A 269 0.14 5.33 4.45
N VAL A 270 0.30 5.02 3.16
CA VAL A 270 -0.64 5.35 2.08
C VAL A 270 -2.12 5.06 2.36
N LYS A 271 -2.45 4.08 3.21
CA LYS A 271 -3.82 3.83 3.72
C LYS A 271 -4.50 5.10 4.26
N TYR A 272 -3.80 5.89 5.07
CA TYR A 272 -4.34 7.12 5.65
C TYR A 272 -4.29 8.29 4.66
N CYS A 273 -3.22 8.37 3.86
CA CYS A 273 -3.06 9.40 2.82
C CYS A 273 -4.16 9.27 1.75
N HIS A 274 -4.50 8.05 1.34
CA HIS A 274 -5.58 7.70 0.42
C HIS A 274 -6.95 8.07 1.01
N HIS A 275 -7.21 7.75 2.29
CA HIS A 275 -8.45 8.17 2.95
C HIS A 275 -8.59 9.70 3.02
N LYS A 276 -7.50 10.42 3.32
CA LYS A 276 -7.49 11.90 3.29
C LYS A 276 -7.68 12.44 1.88
N ALA A 277 -7.12 11.79 0.85
CA ALA A 277 -7.30 12.16 -0.54
C ALA A 277 -8.76 12.02 -1.00
N MET A 278 -9.49 10.98 -0.56
CA MET A 278 -10.91 10.79 -0.87
C MET A 278 -11.85 11.91 -0.36
N GLU A 279 -11.39 12.79 0.52
CA GLU A 279 -12.16 13.99 0.91
C GLU A 279 -12.29 14.97 -0.28
N PHE A 280 -11.29 15.03 -1.17
CA PHE A 280 -11.22 15.91 -2.33
C PHE A 280 -11.81 15.28 -3.61
N ASP A 281 -12.16 16.09 -4.60
CA ASP A 281 -12.73 15.60 -5.87
C ASP A 281 -11.67 15.07 -6.83
N ILE A 282 -10.51 15.75 -6.85
CA ILE A 282 -9.23 15.22 -7.32
C ILE A 282 -8.32 15.21 -6.08
N GLY A 283 -8.08 14.02 -5.53
CA GLY A 283 -7.32 13.80 -4.31
C GLY A 283 -5.97 13.19 -4.62
N ILE A 284 -4.91 13.99 -4.60
CA ILE A 284 -3.56 13.47 -4.81
C ILE A 284 -2.94 13.09 -3.45
N TYR A 285 -2.13 12.03 -3.38
CA TYR A 285 -1.29 11.76 -2.21
C TYR A 285 0.09 11.25 -2.60
N PHE A 286 1.16 11.79 -2.00
CA PHE A 286 2.54 11.28 -2.11
C PHE A 286 3.27 11.38 -0.77
N GLU A 287 3.91 10.28 -0.37
CA GLU A 287 4.91 10.25 0.69
C GLU A 287 6.30 10.62 0.14
N ALA A 288 7.17 11.23 0.95
CA ALA A 288 8.53 11.62 0.55
C ALA A 288 9.45 10.41 0.24
N ASN A 289 9.01 9.19 0.55
CA ASN A 289 9.64 7.94 0.13
C ASN A 289 9.35 7.57 -1.35
N GLY A 290 8.55 8.38 -2.06
CA GLY A 290 8.15 8.20 -3.46
C GLY A 290 6.78 7.54 -3.65
N HIS A 291 6.18 6.95 -2.62
CA HIS A 291 4.94 6.20 -2.75
C HIS A 291 3.71 7.13 -2.77
N GLY A 292 2.96 7.12 -3.87
CA GLY A 292 1.75 7.93 -4.01
C GLY A 292 0.97 7.69 -5.31
N THR A 293 -0.17 8.37 -5.47
CA THR A 293 -0.96 8.38 -6.72
C THR A 293 -1.90 9.60 -6.77
N VAL A 294 -2.59 9.80 -7.89
CA VAL A 294 -3.71 10.76 -8.04
C VAL A 294 -5.02 10.00 -8.04
N MET A 295 -5.90 10.26 -7.07
CA MET A 295 -7.27 9.75 -7.07
C MET A 295 -8.23 10.76 -7.73
N VAL A 296 -9.17 10.29 -8.53
CA VAL A 296 -10.28 11.11 -9.04
C VAL A 296 -11.61 10.41 -8.74
N LYS A 297 -12.57 11.13 -8.15
CA LYS A 297 -13.91 10.56 -7.86
C LYS A 297 -14.69 10.28 -9.16
N ASP A 298 -15.41 9.16 -9.22
CA ASP A 298 -16.17 8.75 -10.42
C ASP A 298 -17.08 9.87 -10.95
N HIS A 299 -17.75 10.64 -10.07
CA HIS A 299 -18.64 11.74 -10.46
C HIS A 299 -17.93 12.90 -11.23
N VAL A 300 -16.61 13.05 -11.05
CA VAL A 300 -15.78 14.02 -11.77
C VAL A 300 -15.47 13.48 -13.17
N ILE A 301 -15.11 12.20 -13.27
CA ILE A 301 -14.90 11.49 -14.54
C ILE A 301 -16.18 11.49 -15.38
N ASP A 302 -17.33 11.24 -14.75
CA ASP A 302 -18.67 11.38 -15.34
C ASP A 302 -18.92 12.78 -15.94
N ARG A 303 -18.53 13.84 -15.22
CA ARG A 303 -18.65 15.23 -15.70
C ARG A 303 -17.67 15.51 -16.84
N LEU A 304 -16.45 14.98 -16.78
CA LEU A 304 -15.44 15.15 -17.82
C LEU A 304 -15.83 14.44 -19.12
N GLN A 305 -16.29 13.19 -19.07
CA GLN A 305 -16.78 12.46 -20.26
C GLN A 305 -17.99 13.17 -20.91
N LYS A 306 -18.93 13.66 -20.08
CA LYS A 306 -20.06 14.48 -20.58
C LYS A 306 -19.57 15.79 -21.20
N LEU A 307 -18.57 16.45 -20.61
CA LEU A 307 -17.99 17.68 -21.14
C LEU A 307 -17.20 17.45 -22.44
N GLU A 308 -16.48 16.34 -22.58
CA GLU A 308 -15.71 15.98 -23.78
C GLU A 308 -16.62 15.87 -25.02
N THR A 309 -17.80 15.28 -24.84
CA THR A 309 -18.81 15.16 -25.91
C THR A 309 -19.55 16.47 -26.19
N ALA A 310 -19.70 17.35 -25.19
CA ALA A 310 -20.48 18.59 -25.28
C ALA A 310 -19.68 19.88 -25.52
N VAL A 311 -18.34 19.83 -25.62
CA VAL A 311 -17.50 21.01 -25.81
C VAL A 311 -16.92 21.12 -27.23
N ASP A 312 -17.31 22.19 -27.93
CA ASP A 312 -16.85 22.51 -29.29
C ASP A 312 -15.50 23.26 -29.31
N ASP A 313 -15.14 23.92 -28.21
CA ASP A 313 -13.87 24.63 -28.04
C ASP A 313 -12.70 23.63 -28.08
N PRO A 314 -11.81 23.66 -29.11
CA PRO A 314 -10.79 22.64 -29.28
C PRO A 314 -9.75 22.59 -28.14
N LYS A 315 -9.51 23.72 -27.47
CA LYS A 315 -8.56 23.77 -26.34
C LYS A 315 -9.17 23.14 -25.09
N LYS A 316 -10.44 23.42 -24.82
CA LYS A 316 -11.16 22.77 -23.71
C LYS A 316 -11.35 21.28 -23.98
N LYS A 317 -11.64 20.88 -25.22
CA LYS A 317 -11.77 19.47 -25.60
C LYS A 317 -10.45 18.73 -25.35
N ALA A 318 -9.33 19.24 -25.86
CA ALA A 318 -8.00 18.67 -25.62
C ALA A 318 -7.67 18.56 -24.12
N ALA A 319 -7.92 19.63 -23.33
CA ALA A 319 -7.69 19.61 -21.88
C ALA A 319 -8.55 18.56 -21.14
N VAL A 320 -9.79 18.34 -21.57
CA VAL A 320 -10.65 17.30 -20.98
C VAL A 320 -10.16 15.90 -21.35
N SER A 321 -9.82 15.65 -22.62
CA SER A 321 -9.22 14.38 -23.07
C SER A 321 -7.92 14.07 -22.32
N GLN A 322 -7.10 15.10 -22.04
CA GLN A 322 -5.86 14.98 -21.26
C GLN A 322 -6.11 14.56 -19.82
N ILE A 323 -7.09 15.14 -19.12
CA ILE A 323 -7.44 14.74 -17.75
C ILE A 323 -8.05 13.33 -17.73
N LEU A 324 -8.84 12.96 -18.75
CA LEU A 324 -9.38 11.61 -18.90
C LEU A 324 -8.28 10.57 -19.21
N ALA A 325 -7.21 10.95 -19.91
CA ALA A 325 -6.03 10.13 -20.09
C ALA A 325 -5.15 10.07 -18.83
N ALA A 326 -5.03 11.17 -18.06
CA ALA A 326 -4.38 11.21 -16.75
C ALA A 326 -4.98 10.17 -15.80
N TYR A 327 -6.30 10.16 -15.69
CA TYR A 327 -7.06 9.19 -14.92
C TYR A 327 -6.84 7.72 -15.36
N GLN A 328 -6.54 7.47 -16.64
CA GLN A 328 -6.26 6.12 -17.16
C GLN A 328 -4.81 5.68 -16.93
N LEU A 329 -3.83 6.58 -16.98
CA LEU A 329 -2.43 6.22 -16.70
C LEU A 329 -2.21 6.02 -15.21
N ILE A 330 -2.79 6.89 -14.38
CA ILE A 330 -2.48 6.99 -12.96
C ILE A 330 -3.23 5.91 -12.19
N ASN A 331 -2.51 5.01 -11.52
CA ASN A 331 -3.09 3.85 -10.84
C ASN A 331 -4.04 4.29 -9.70
N GLN A 332 -5.35 4.15 -9.94
CA GLN A 332 -6.42 4.57 -9.02
C GLN A 332 -6.60 3.64 -7.79
N ALA A 333 -5.78 2.60 -7.62
CA ALA A 333 -5.92 1.62 -6.55
C ALA A 333 -4.78 1.72 -5.50
N VAL A 334 -3.54 1.85 -5.96
CA VAL A 334 -2.35 1.96 -5.10
C VAL A 334 -1.29 2.79 -5.82
N GLY A 335 -0.31 3.33 -5.08
CA GLY A 335 0.80 4.03 -5.70
C GLY A 335 1.72 3.11 -6.49
N ASP A 336 2.21 3.60 -7.63
CA ASP A 336 2.69 2.75 -8.71
C ASP A 336 3.84 3.43 -9.45
N ALA A 337 5.07 2.93 -9.22
CA ALA A 337 6.27 3.56 -9.73
C ALA A 337 6.40 3.56 -11.27
N LEU A 338 5.72 2.66 -11.99
CA LEU A 338 5.73 2.67 -13.47
C LEU A 338 4.74 3.69 -14.01
N SER A 339 3.53 3.70 -13.44
CA SER A 339 2.51 4.71 -13.68
C SER A 339 3.02 6.13 -13.36
N ASP A 340 3.65 6.32 -12.21
CA ASP A 340 4.24 7.59 -11.77
C ASP A 340 5.39 8.07 -12.65
N LEU A 341 6.29 7.16 -13.05
CA LEU A 341 7.40 7.50 -13.96
C LEU A 341 6.85 7.99 -15.31
N LEU A 342 5.96 7.21 -15.92
CA LEU A 342 5.32 7.56 -17.18
C LEU A 342 4.54 8.88 -17.06
N PHE A 343 3.87 9.12 -15.93
CA PHE A 343 3.15 10.37 -15.69
C PHE A 343 4.10 11.55 -15.53
N VAL A 344 5.20 11.42 -14.78
CA VAL A 344 6.20 12.51 -14.62
C VAL A 344 6.86 12.87 -15.95
N GLU A 345 7.28 11.89 -16.76
CA GLU A 345 7.81 12.12 -18.11
C GLU A 345 6.80 12.88 -18.99
N VAL A 346 5.52 12.45 -18.92
CA VAL A 346 4.38 13.12 -19.54
C VAL A 346 4.29 14.59 -19.14
N LEU A 347 4.31 14.93 -17.85
CA LEU A 347 4.18 16.31 -17.36
C LEU A 347 5.36 17.20 -17.80
N LEU A 348 6.59 16.65 -17.77
CA LEU A 348 7.80 17.38 -18.17
C LEU A 348 7.80 17.71 -19.67
N LEU A 349 7.41 16.76 -20.52
CA LEU A 349 7.31 16.95 -21.98
C LEU A 349 6.31 18.06 -22.34
N GLN A 350 5.14 18.07 -21.72
CA GLN A 350 4.08 19.05 -21.98
C GLN A 350 4.47 20.47 -21.59
N GLN A 351 5.05 20.62 -20.40
CA GLN A 351 5.51 21.91 -19.88
C GLN A 351 6.78 22.40 -20.59
N ASN A 352 7.41 21.55 -21.42
CA ASN A 352 8.75 21.73 -21.97
C ASN A 352 9.77 22.06 -20.86
N TRP A 353 9.67 21.33 -19.75
CA TRP A 353 10.52 21.49 -18.57
C TRP A 353 11.67 20.47 -18.58
N THR A 354 12.87 20.94 -18.30
CA THR A 354 13.96 20.05 -17.90
C THR A 354 13.79 19.67 -16.43
N ILE A 355 14.44 18.59 -16.00
CA ILE A 355 14.50 18.19 -14.58
C ILE A 355 15.07 19.34 -13.72
N GLN A 356 16.00 20.15 -14.25
CA GLN A 356 16.53 21.33 -13.56
C GLN A 356 15.50 22.46 -13.41
N HIS A 357 14.60 22.65 -14.38
CA HIS A 357 13.48 23.59 -14.24
C HIS A 357 12.52 23.09 -13.16
N TRP A 358 12.11 21.82 -13.23
CA TRP A 358 11.20 21.21 -12.25
C TRP A 358 11.75 21.29 -10.82
N ASN A 359 13.03 20.96 -10.62
CA ASN A 359 13.72 21.08 -9.34
C ASN A 359 13.86 22.54 -8.83
N ALA A 360 13.66 23.55 -9.68
CA ALA A 360 13.79 24.96 -9.32
C ALA A 360 12.45 25.67 -9.02
N ILE A 361 11.30 25.00 -9.12
CA ILE A 361 10.00 25.65 -8.90
C ILE A 361 9.77 26.07 -7.44
N TYR A 362 10.44 25.41 -6.50
CA TYR A 362 10.63 25.82 -5.12
C TYR A 362 12.05 25.46 -4.68
N SER A 363 12.41 25.72 -3.43
CA SER A 363 13.64 25.22 -2.82
C SER A 363 13.32 24.57 -1.48
N ASP A 364 13.85 23.37 -1.26
CA ASP A 364 13.73 22.68 0.02
C ASP A 364 14.47 23.44 1.13
N LEU A 365 13.84 23.49 2.30
CA LEU A 365 14.55 23.77 3.56
C LEU A 365 15.54 22.62 3.82
N PRO A 366 16.78 22.90 4.24
CA PRO A 366 17.66 21.87 4.76
C PRO A 366 16.96 21.03 5.83
N SER A 367 16.83 19.73 5.56
CA SER A 367 16.10 18.79 6.39
C SER A 367 16.92 17.54 6.69
N ARG A 368 16.53 16.85 7.76
CA ARG A 368 17.17 15.68 8.35
C ARG A 368 16.13 14.73 8.91
N GLN A 369 16.40 13.44 8.75
CA GLN A 369 15.65 12.36 9.35
C GLN A 369 16.63 11.39 10.01
N THR A 370 16.27 10.84 11.16
CA THR A 370 17.06 9.79 11.85
C THR A 370 16.12 8.90 12.68
N LYS A 371 16.67 7.86 13.34
CA LYS A 371 15.92 7.00 14.26
C LYS A 371 16.65 6.77 15.57
N VAL A 372 15.89 6.74 16.67
CA VAL A 372 16.38 6.46 18.02
C VAL A 372 15.75 5.15 18.48
N GLN A 373 16.57 4.18 18.91
CA GLN A 373 16.10 2.93 19.49
C GLN A 373 15.59 3.18 20.92
N ILE A 374 14.46 2.57 21.28
CA ILE A 374 13.79 2.76 22.58
C ILE A 374 13.26 1.42 23.11
N ALA A 375 13.00 1.33 24.41
CA ALA A 375 12.58 0.08 25.05
C ALA A 375 11.13 -0.35 24.70
N ASP A 376 10.23 0.62 24.51
CA ASP A 376 8.85 0.39 24.07
C ASP A 376 8.31 1.62 23.31
N ARG A 377 7.92 1.42 22.05
CA ARG A 377 7.35 2.47 21.20
C ARG A 377 5.94 2.91 21.59
N ALA A 378 5.19 2.14 22.38
CA ALA A 378 3.87 2.52 22.85
C ALA A 378 3.90 3.68 23.88
N LEU A 379 5.09 3.98 24.44
CA LEU A 379 5.33 5.15 25.29
C LEU A 379 5.12 6.47 24.53
N VAL A 380 5.47 6.53 23.24
CA VAL A 380 5.39 7.76 22.45
C VAL A 380 4.05 7.85 21.73
N LYS A 381 3.27 8.86 22.11
CA LYS A 381 1.96 9.18 21.53
C LYS A 381 2.05 10.50 20.77
N THR A 382 1.30 10.60 19.69
CA THR A 382 1.28 11.76 18.77
C THR A 382 -0.14 12.21 18.48
N THR A 383 -0.28 13.35 17.81
CA THR A 383 -1.49 13.71 17.07
C THR A 383 -1.85 12.64 16.03
N ASP A 384 -3.10 12.66 15.56
CA ASP A 384 -3.62 11.71 14.55
C ASP A 384 -2.84 11.75 13.23
N ASP A 385 -2.30 12.91 12.86
CA ASP A 385 -1.45 13.12 11.67
C ASP A 385 0.06 12.88 11.93
N GLU A 386 0.44 12.47 13.15
CA GLU A 386 1.82 12.26 13.61
C GLU A 386 2.72 13.52 13.58
N THR A 387 2.17 14.72 13.41
CA THR A 387 2.96 15.98 13.30
C THR A 387 3.40 16.59 14.63
N ALA A 388 2.79 16.22 15.76
CA ALA A 388 3.20 16.66 17.10
C ALA A 388 3.16 15.53 18.13
N CYS A 389 4.02 15.63 19.15
CA CYS A 389 4.04 14.70 20.28
C CYS A 389 2.95 15.08 21.31
N LEU A 390 2.34 14.07 21.94
CA LEU A 390 1.36 14.22 23.03
C LEU A 390 1.81 13.52 24.32
N ALA A 391 2.65 12.48 24.22
CA ALA A 391 3.27 11.84 25.38
C ALA A 391 4.60 11.17 24.97
N PRO A 392 5.58 11.05 25.90
CA PRO A 392 5.59 11.60 27.26
C PRO A 392 5.62 13.13 27.28
N GLU A 393 5.05 13.76 28.32
CA GLU A 393 4.91 15.22 28.44
C GLU A 393 6.28 15.92 28.37
N ALA A 394 7.28 15.39 29.08
CA ALA A 394 8.66 15.88 29.01
C ALA A 394 9.29 15.78 27.61
N LEU A 395 8.90 14.79 26.78
CA LEU A 395 9.36 14.71 25.39
C LEU A 395 8.69 15.77 24.52
N LYS A 396 7.37 15.94 24.66
CA LYS A 396 6.62 16.99 23.95
C LYS A 396 7.23 18.36 24.24
N ASP A 397 7.35 18.74 25.51
CA ASP A 397 7.80 20.08 25.89
C ASP A 397 9.26 20.33 25.49
N ALA A 398 10.11 19.30 25.51
CA ALA A 398 11.47 19.38 24.96
C ALA A 398 11.46 19.62 23.44
N VAL A 399 10.63 18.90 22.67
CA VAL A 399 10.51 19.10 21.21
C VAL A 399 9.97 20.49 20.88
N ASP A 400 8.91 20.93 21.54
CA ASP A 400 8.30 22.25 21.33
C ASP A 400 9.32 23.38 21.61
N ALA A 401 10.05 23.29 22.72
CA ALA A 401 11.09 24.26 23.08
C ALA A 401 12.28 24.26 22.09
N LEU A 402 12.69 23.10 21.59
CA LEU A 402 13.75 22.97 20.59
C LEU A 402 13.35 23.59 19.25
N VAL A 403 12.12 23.34 18.78
CA VAL A 403 11.59 23.94 17.54
C VAL A 403 11.47 25.46 17.68
N ALA A 404 10.94 25.94 18.80
CA ALA A 404 10.84 27.38 19.06
C ALA A 404 12.21 28.07 19.08
N ALA A 405 13.24 27.43 19.66
CA ALA A 405 14.60 27.96 19.70
C ALA A 405 15.31 27.93 18.31
N ALA A 406 14.96 26.98 17.43
CA ALA A 406 15.53 26.87 16.09
C ALA A 406 14.95 27.90 15.08
N GLY A 407 13.89 28.61 15.45
CA GLY A 407 13.40 29.82 14.76
C GLY A 407 12.22 29.62 13.80
N PRO A 408 11.73 30.70 13.16
CA PRO A 408 10.40 30.74 12.53
C PRO A 408 10.24 29.94 11.21
N ARG A 409 11.29 29.26 10.76
CA ARG A 409 11.25 28.28 9.66
C ARG A 409 11.79 26.90 10.07
N ALA A 410 11.90 26.65 11.39
CA ALA A 410 12.18 25.34 11.92
C ALA A 410 10.88 24.56 12.11
N ARG A 411 10.93 23.25 11.84
CA ARG A 411 9.90 22.28 12.22
C ARG A 411 10.59 20.97 12.54
N ALA A 412 10.30 20.39 13.69
CA ALA A 412 10.69 19.04 14.03
C ALA A 412 9.52 18.30 14.66
N PHE A 413 9.47 16.98 14.46
CA PHE A 413 8.49 16.11 15.07
C PHE A 413 9.05 14.71 15.29
N VAL A 414 8.39 13.96 16.17
CA VAL A 414 8.80 12.63 16.61
C VAL A 414 7.60 11.69 16.57
N ARG A 415 7.80 10.48 16.08
CA ARG A 415 6.74 9.47 15.99
C ARG A 415 7.26 8.04 16.17
N PRO A 416 6.50 7.11 16.76
CA PRO A 416 6.86 5.70 16.80
C PRO A 416 6.93 5.10 15.39
N SER A 417 7.92 4.24 15.14
CA SER A 417 8.03 3.48 13.90
C SER A 417 6.96 2.38 13.85
N GLY A 418 6.32 2.21 12.68
CA GLY A 418 5.31 1.16 12.48
C GLY A 418 5.88 -0.27 12.50
N THR A 419 7.19 -0.43 12.24
CA THR A 419 7.85 -1.72 11.98
C THR A 419 9.00 -2.07 12.93
N GLU A 420 9.39 -1.15 13.81
CA GLU A 420 10.56 -1.27 14.70
C GLU A 420 10.22 -0.63 16.05
N ASP A 421 10.81 -1.09 17.15
CA ASP A 421 10.72 -0.42 18.46
C ASP A 421 11.71 0.76 18.55
N ALA A 422 11.49 1.70 17.63
CA ALA A 422 12.28 2.91 17.43
C ALA A 422 11.35 4.11 17.21
N VAL A 423 11.80 5.30 17.60
CA VAL A 423 11.16 6.57 17.24
C VAL A 423 11.90 7.17 16.05
N ARG A 424 11.13 7.62 15.04
CA ARG A 424 11.65 8.40 13.92
C ARG A 424 11.61 9.87 14.29
N VAL A 425 12.74 10.53 14.10
CA VAL A 425 12.93 11.97 14.28
C VAL A 425 13.00 12.61 12.90
N TYR A 426 12.22 13.67 12.68
CA TYR A 426 12.38 14.55 11.52
C TYR A 426 12.63 15.97 12.00
N ALA A 427 13.53 16.69 11.33
CA ALA A 427 13.77 18.11 11.55
C ALA A 427 14.11 18.82 10.22
N GLU A 428 13.54 20.00 10.01
CA GLU A 428 13.94 20.94 8.96
C GLU A 428 14.16 22.33 9.58
N ALA A 429 15.07 23.10 9.00
CA ALA A 429 15.40 24.46 9.45
C ALA A 429 15.96 25.31 8.30
N GLN A 430 16.22 26.59 8.57
CA GLN A 430 16.68 27.52 7.53
C GLN A 430 18.10 27.26 7.00
N THR A 431 18.94 26.56 7.76
CA THR A 431 20.31 26.22 7.35
C THR A 431 20.62 24.77 7.69
N GLU A 432 21.53 24.16 6.95
CA GLU A 432 21.95 22.78 7.20
C GLU A 432 22.53 22.60 8.62
N ALA A 433 23.28 23.58 9.12
CA ALA A 433 23.77 23.58 10.49
C ALA A 433 22.64 23.58 11.53
N ALA A 434 21.59 24.38 11.33
CA ALA A 434 20.42 24.41 12.22
C ALA A 434 19.58 23.12 12.13
N ALA A 435 19.48 22.51 10.93
CA ALA A 435 18.77 21.24 10.74
C ALA A 435 19.52 20.07 11.39
N ASN A 436 20.86 20.06 11.31
CA ASN A 436 21.72 19.11 12.02
C ASN A 436 21.57 19.24 13.55
N ASP A 437 21.65 20.46 14.10
CA ASP A 437 21.51 20.71 15.55
C ASP A 437 20.12 20.29 16.05
N LEU A 438 19.05 20.72 15.36
CA LEU A 438 17.68 20.40 15.74
C LEU A 438 17.42 18.89 15.68
N ALA A 439 17.89 18.19 14.64
CA ALA A 439 17.76 16.74 14.55
C ALA A 439 18.49 16.01 15.68
N LEU A 440 19.73 16.41 15.97
CA LEU A 440 20.54 15.82 17.05
C LEU A 440 19.91 16.05 18.42
N ARG A 441 19.51 17.28 18.73
CA ARG A 441 18.95 17.63 20.04
C ARG A 441 17.56 17.04 20.26
N VAL A 442 16.75 16.91 19.22
CA VAL A 442 15.49 16.15 19.29
C VAL A 442 15.76 14.65 19.47
N ALA A 443 16.76 14.07 18.80
CA ALA A 443 17.14 12.67 19.02
C ALA A 443 17.66 12.41 20.45
N GLN A 444 18.41 13.35 21.03
CA GLN A 444 18.81 13.32 22.43
C GLN A 444 17.61 13.43 23.39
N ALA A 445 16.65 14.31 23.10
CA ALA A 445 15.41 14.42 23.88
C ALA A 445 14.57 13.13 23.84
N VAL A 446 14.47 12.48 22.67
CA VAL A 446 13.82 11.16 22.53
C VAL A 446 14.53 10.10 23.38
N HIS A 447 15.86 10.03 23.31
CA HIS A 447 16.63 9.07 24.11
C HIS A 447 16.41 9.29 25.62
N ALA A 448 16.51 10.55 26.07
CA ALA A 448 16.36 10.92 27.48
C ALA A 448 14.92 10.81 28.03
N HIS A 449 13.88 10.96 27.20
CA HIS A 449 12.49 11.09 27.66
C HIS A 449 11.53 10.00 27.16
N ALA A 450 11.96 9.09 26.27
CA ALA A 450 11.18 7.94 25.81
C ALA A 450 11.89 6.59 26.00
N ALA A 451 12.73 6.47 27.05
CA ALA A 451 13.48 5.27 27.40
C ALA A 451 14.38 4.75 26.26
N GLY A 452 15.34 5.59 25.84
CA GLY A 452 16.37 5.28 24.86
C GLY A 452 17.22 4.05 25.22
N VAL A 453 17.59 3.28 24.20
CA VAL A 453 18.39 2.06 24.33
C VAL A 453 19.75 2.25 23.66
N GLY A 454 20.82 1.85 24.35
CA GLY A 454 22.20 2.09 23.93
C GLY A 454 22.70 3.50 24.28
N ASP A 455 23.82 3.90 23.70
CA ASP A 455 24.42 5.22 23.93
C ASP A 455 23.55 6.36 23.40
N ALA A 456 23.58 7.51 24.08
CA ALA A 456 22.87 8.70 23.65
C ALA A 456 23.46 9.28 22.34
N PRO A 457 22.65 9.79 21.40
CA PRO A 457 23.15 10.35 20.15
C PRO A 457 24.16 11.50 20.38
N THR A 458 25.40 11.33 19.92
CA THR A 458 26.49 12.32 20.05
C THR A 458 26.69 13.16 18.78
N ALA A 459 26.25 12.65 17.64
CA ALA A 459 26.25 13.33 16.34
C ALA A 459 24.99 12.93 15.54
N PHE A 460 24.62 13.72 14.54
CA PHE A 460 23.58 13.33 13.60
C PHE A 460 24.06 12.16 12.72
N VAL A 461 23.22 11.13 12.57
CA VAL A 461 23.42 9.99 11.67
C VAL A 461 22.15 9.84 10.83
N ALA A 462 22.31 9.73 9.50
CA ALA A 462 21.21 9.53 8.55
C ALA A 462 20.71 8.08 8.51
#